data_AF-A0A540WWG4-F1
#
_entry.id   AF-A0A540WWG4-F1
#
_cell.length_a   1.000
_cell.length_b   1.000
_cell.length_c   1.000
_cell.angle_alpha   90.00
_cell.angle_beta   90.00
_cell.angle_gamma   90.00
#
_symmetry.space_group_name_H-M   'P 1'
#
loop_
_entity.id
_entity.type
_entity.pdbx_description
1 polymer ?
#
loop_
_entity_poly.entity_id
_entity_poly.type
_entity_poly.pdbx_seq_one_letter_code
_entity_poly.pdbx_strand_id
1 'polypeptide(L)'
;MRTRLLLPVLLLSGCALDSGEGFAVLEPTVTARYVPVASRDAGNGFQRLASDYQVSLGSAALGISHVELVGGAGGGGPTTFDPANPPPGYSLCHNGHCHSDSGGLVDYEDIEAELGGGGSSSTLVAALHVDGELNLLTPAATPVECEPDCELPRTTVSRGVWEVTSVTLTGTVRDSRATPRLQETAFRMTVVSEDGAEGEEATPLFTLTGEVDVPSDREHEPRVKLALALEVPPTVFDGLDWATLTPGADGVLDLGTVANEAARKALLEELAALKPEAEVRREDR
;
A
#
# COMPACT_ATOMS: atom_id res chain seq x y z
N MET A 1 56.98 -47.78 -17.73
CA MET A 1 56.31 -46.78 -18.59
C MET A 1 55.15 -46.19 -17.81
N ARG A 2 55.21 -44.92 -17.40
CA ARG A 2 54.18 -44.23 -16.61
C ARG A 2 53.48 -43.21 -17.52
N THR A 3 52.25 -43.48 -17.90
CA THR A 3 51.41 -42.59 -18.71
C THR A 3 50.79 -41.54 -17.78
N ARG A 4 51.24 -40.30 -17.88
CA ARG A 4 50.61 -39.15 -17.21
C ARG A 4 49.45 -38.68 -18.09
N LEU A 5 48.21 -38.93 -17.65
CA LEU A 5 47.04 -38.26 -18.21
C LEU A 5 47.00 -36.83 -17.65
N LEU A 6 47.14 -35.84 -18.53
CA LEU A 6 46.88 -34.43 -18.26
C LEU A 6 45.39 -34.17 -18.54
N LEU A 7 44.64 -33.85 -17.49
CA LEU A 7 43.26 -33.41 -17.55
C LEU A 7 43.25 -31.89 -17.84
N PRO A 8 42.64 -31.39 -18.93
CA PRO A 8 42.51 -29.96 -19.15
C PRO A 8 41.33 -29.44 -18.33
N VAL A 9 41.62 -28.64 -17.31
CA VAL A 9 40.62 -27.85 -16.57
C VAL A 9 40.21 -26.69 -17.46
N LEU A 10 39.08 -26.84 -18.15
CA LEU A 10 38.38 -25.74 -18.83
C LEU A 10 37.75 -24.84 -17.76
N LEU A 11 38.42 -23.72 -17.47
CA LEU A 11 37.88 -22.61 -16.70
C LEU A 11 36.73 -21.97 -17.50
N LEU A 12 35.50 -22.35 -17.18
CA LEU A 12 34.29 -21.66 -17.61
C LEU A 12 34.22 -20.33 -16.85
N SER A 13 34.74 -19.27 -17.46
CA SER A 13 34.52 -17.89 -17.03
C SER A 13 33.04 -17.55 -17.25
N GLY A 14 32.20 -17.81 -16.25
CA GLY A 14 30.85 -17.28 -16.22
C GLY A 14 30.94 -15.76 -16.03
N CYS A 15 30.46 -14.99 -17.01
CA CYS A 15 30.20 -13.57 -16.79
C CYS A 15 29.10 -13.48 -15.73
N ALA A 16 29.43 -13.04 -14.53
CA ALA A 16 28.43 -12.49 -13.62
C ALA A 16 27.96 -11.18 -14.28
N LEU A 17 26.76 -11.18 -14.86
CA LEU A 17 26.09 -9.95 -15.23
C LEU A 17 25.70 -9.28 -13.91
N ASP A 18 26.46 -8.27 -13.49
CA ASP A 18 26.05 -7.39 -12.40
C ASP A 18 24.66 -6.82 -12.71
N SER A 19 23.86 -6.58 -11.66
CA SER A 19 22.64 -5.80 -11.77
C SER A 19 22.97 -4.47 -12.47
N GLY A 20 22.30 -4.20 -13.60
CA GLY A 20 22.56 -2.99 -14.38
C GLY A 20 22.38 -1.72 -13.52
N GLU A 21 23.11 -0.65 -13.87
CA GLU A 21 23.05 0.63 -13.18
C GLU A 21 21.59 1.13 -12.99
N GLY A 22 21.30 1.74 -11.84
CA GLY A 22 20.00 2.33 -11.54
C GLY A 22 19.59 3.41 -12.54
N PHE A 23 18.29 3.46 -12.87
CA PHE A 23 17.73 4.41 -13.84
C PHE A 23 17.10 5.62 -13.15
N ALA A 24 16.62 5.45 -11.91
CA ALA A 24 16.12 6.53 -11.08
C ALA A 24 16.60 6.37 -9.63
N VAL A 25 16.66 7.47 -8.89
CA VAL A 25 16.98 7.53 -7.46
C VAL A 25 15.77 8.12 -6.75
N LEU A 26 15.19 7.35 -5.82
CA LEU A 26 14.06 7.78 -5.00
C LEU A 26 14.51 8.60 -3.79
N GLU A 27 13.74 9.65 -3.49
CA GLU A 27 13.75 10.37 -2.22
C GLU A 27 12.36 10.26 -1.60
N PRO A 28 12.06 9.15 -0.92
CA PRO A 28 10.73 8.89 -0.40
C PRO A 28 10.50 9.58 0.95
N THR A 29 9.28 10.05 1.14
CA THR A 29 8.79 10.52 2.43
C THR A 29 7.42 9.91 2.70
N VAL A 30 7.15 9.60 3.97
CA VAL A 30 5.89 9.04 4.43
C VAL A 30 5.24 10.00 5.42
N THR A 31 3.94 10.24 5.27
CA THR A 31 3.13 11.03 6.20
C THR A 31 1.79 10.36 6.43
N ALA A 32 1.26 10.42 7.65
CA ALA A 32 -0.14 10.09 7.92
C ALA A 32 -0.79 11.22 8.73
N ARG A 33 -2.05 11.55 8.44
CA ARG A 33 -2.77 12.64 9.11
C ARG A 33 -4.23 12.30 9.36
N TYR A 34 -4.75 12.75 10.50
CA TYR A 34 -6.18 12.81 10.74
C TYR A 34 -6.74 14.07 10.06
N VAL A 35 -7.79 13.91 9.26
CA VAL A 35 -8.38 15.01 8.49
C VAL A 35 -9.80 15.27 8.96
N PRO A 36 -10.02 16.28 9.84
CA PRO A 36 -11.35 16.74 10.18
C PRO A 36 -12.13 17.18 8.94
N VAL A 37 -13.43 16.90 8.93
CA VAL A 37 -14.31 17.26 7.81
C VAL A 37 -15.17 18.44 8.23
N ALA A 38 -15.02 19.57 7.53
CA ALA A 38 -15.69 20.83 7.91
C ALA A 38 -17.23 20.70 8.07
N SER A 39 -17.89 19.89 7.23
CA SER A 39 -19.33 19.65 7.33
C SER A 39 -19.75 18.82 8.55
N ARG A 40 -18.79 18.16 9.18
CA ARG A 40 -18.97 17.34 10.39
C ARG A 40 -18.49 18.06 11.65
N ASP A 41 -18.02 19.29 11.59
CA ASP A 41 -17.58 20.00 12.78
C ASP A 41 -18.75 20.23 13.77
N ALA A 42 -18.60 19.70 14.99
CA ALA A 42 -19.53 19.89 16.11
C ALA A 42 -19.01 20.90 17.15
N GLY A 43 -17.89 21.56 16.86
CA GLY A 43 -17.21 22.51 17.75
C GLY A 43 -16.30 21.81 18.77
N ASN A 44 -15.34 22.57 19.31
CA ASN A 44 -14.40 22.12 20.34
C ASN A 44 -13.62 20.85 19.97
N GLY A 45 -13.29 20.67 18.68
CA GLY A 45 -12.54 19.50 18.19
C GLY A 45 -13.40 18.25 17.93
N PHE A 46 -14.70 18.28 18.22
CA PHE A 46 -15.59 17.17 17.93
C PHE A 46 -16.00 17.11 16.46
N GLN A 47 -16.01 15.90 15.90
CA GLN A 47 -16.54 15.56 14.59
C GLN A 47 -17.82 14.74 14.74
N ARG A 48 -18.89 15.14 14.06
CA ARG A 48 -20.14 14.39 13.93
C ARG A 48 -19.88 13.13 13.11
N LEU A 49 -20.43 12.02 13.57
CA LEU A 49 -20.44 10.77 12.84
C LEU A 49 -21.72 10.66 12.01
N ALA A 50 -21.85 9.61 11.21
CA ALA A 50 -23.10 9.30 10.50
C ALA A 50 -24.25 8.96 11.47
N SER A 51 -23.90 8.50 12.67
CA SER A 51 -24.80 8.30 13.80
C SER A 51 -24.96 9.58 14.64
N ASP A 52 -25.77 9.53 15.70
CA ASP A 52 -25.93 10.67 16.61
C ASP A 52 -24.71 10.92 17.52
N TYR A 53 -23.62 10.17 17.35
CA TYR A 53 -22.41 10.33 18.14
C TYR A 53 -21.48 11.40 17.56
N GLN A 54 -20.63 11.94 18.43
CA GLN A 54 -19.57 12.88 18.09
C GLN A 54 -18.28 12.41 18.74
N VAL A 55 -17.17 12.45 18.01
CA VAL A 55 -15.86 12.01 18.48
C VAL A 55 -14.85 13.14 18.46
N SER A 56 -13.99 13.21 19.46
CA SER A 56 -12.80 14.05 19.49
C SER A 56 -11.59 13.18 19.80
N LEU A 57 -10.53 13.28 19.01
CA LEU A 57 -9.29 12.54 19.26
C LEU A 57 -8.37 13.33 20.20
N GLY A 58 -7.80 12.64 21.19
CA GLY A 58 -6.75 13.15 22.07
C GLY A 58 -5.35 12.72 21.64
N SER A 59 -5.22 11.48 21.15
CA SER A 59 -4.03 10.96 20.48
C SER A 59 -4.44 10.00 19.37
N ALA A 60 -3.67 9.95 18.29
CA ALA A 60 -3.89 9.02 17.20
C ALA A 60 -2.56 8.75 16.49
N ALA A 61 -2.19 7.47 16.38
CA ALA A 61 -0.95 7.04 15.78
C ALA A 61 -1.10 5.69 15.05
N LEU A 62 -0.33 5.50 13.99
CA LEU A 62 -0.24 4.26 13.22
C LEU A 62 1.21 3.79 13.19
N GLY A 63 1.46 2.55 13.58
CA GLY A 63 2.73 1.86 13.30
C GLY A 63 2.68 1.27 11.91
N ILE A 64 3.66 1.61 11.09
CA ILE A 64 3.82 1.09 9.74
C ILE A 64 5.19 0.45 9.69
N SER A 65 5.30 -0.81 9.30
CA SER A 65 6.61 -1.48 9.19
C SER A 65 7.29 -1.10 7.88
N HIS A 66 6.60 -1.39 6.78
CA HIS A 66 7.10 -1.16 5.44
C HIS A 66 6.04 -0.53 4.54
N VAL A 67 6.53 0.21 3.54
CA VAL A 67 5.78 0.46 2.31
C VAL A 67 6.49 -0.24 1.16
N GLU A 68 5.91 -1.32 0.66
CA GLU A 68 6.42 -2.03 -0.50
C GLU A 68 6.03 -1.29 -1.78
N LEU A 69 7.03 -0.88 -2.54
CA LEU A 69 6.87 -0.36 -3.89
C LEU A 69 6.84 -1.53 -4.86
N VAL A 70 5.69 -1.71 -5.51
CA VAL A 70 5.45 -2.82 -6.42
C VAL A 70 5.38 -2.29 -7.85
N GLY A 71 6.15 -2.93 -8.72
CA GLY A 71 6.18 -2.62 -10.15
C GLY A 71 5.82 -3.83 -10.99
N GLY A 72 5.44 -3.57 -12.23
CA GLY A 72 5.30 -4.60 -13.26
C GLY A 72 6.56 -4.67 -14.11
N ALA A 73 7.06 -5.86 -14.38
CA ALA A 73 8.02 -6.05 -15.45
C ALA A 73 7.33 -5.64 -16.77
N GLY A 74 7.57 -4.42 -17.21
CA GLY A 74 7.25 -3.96 -18.55
C GLY A 74 8.08 -4.78 -19.54
N GLY A 75 7.60 -6.00 -19.86
CA GLY A 75 8.01 -6.72 -21.04
C GLY A 75 7.59 -5.87 -22.23
N GLY A 76 8.52 -5.08 -22.76
CA GLY A 76 8.32 -4.25 -23.93
C GLY A 76 7.96 -5.11 -25.15
N GLY A 77 6.67 -5.35 -25.32
CA GLY A 77 6.02 -5.78 -26.55
C GLY A 77 4.92 -4.78 -26.89
N PRO A 78 4.58 -4.59 -28.17
CA PRO A 78 3.51 -3.69 -28.56
C PRO A 78 2.20 -4.10 -27.88
N THR A 79 1.66 -3.23 -27.02
CA THR A 79 0.40 -3.44 -26.28
C THR A 79 -0.84 -3.26 -27.14
N THR A 80 -0.66 -2.90 -28.41
CA THR A 80 -1.72 -2.77 -29.40
C THR A 80 -1.57 -3.90 -30.41
N PHE A 81 -2.58 -4.76 -30.46
CA PHE A 81 -2.69 -5.79 -31.48
C PHE A 81 -2.78 -5.13 -32.86
N ASP A 82 -1.90 -5.52 -33.79
CA ASP A 82 -1.93 -5.08 -35.20
C ASP A 82 -2.53 -6.22 -36.06
N PRO A 83 -3.78 -6.10 -36.55
CA PRO A 83 -4.39 -7.12 -37.39
C PRO A 83 -3.64 -7.35 -38.71
N ALA A 84 -2.83 -6.39 -39.17
CA ALA A 84 -2.01 -6.53 -40.37
C ALA A 84 -0.71 -7.32 -40.12
N ASN A 85 -0.31 -7.50 -38.85
CA ASN A 85 0.81 -8.32 -38.39
C ASN A 85 0.38 -9.13 -37.15
N PRO A 86 -0.48 -10.14 -37.30
CA PRO A 86 -0.94 -10.90 -36.16
C PRO A 86 0.22 -11.67 -35.49
N PRO A 87 0.15 -11.88 -34.17
CA PRO A 87 1.16 -12.65 -33.45
C PRO A 87 1.15 -14.14 -33.89
N PRO A 88 2.23 -14.89 -33.63
CA PRO A 88 2.28 -16.31 -33.93
C PRO A 88 1.11 -17.07 -33.29
N GLY A 89 0.50 -17.99 -34.03
CA GLY A 89 -0.71 -18.70 -33.58
C GLY A 89 -2.01 -18.11 -34.12
N TYR A 90 -1.95 -16.91 -34.72
CA TYR A 90 -3.08 -16.19 -35.29
C TYR A 90 -2.85 -15.82 -36.75
N SER A 91 -3.89 -15.93 -37.57
CA SER A 91 -3.84 -15.59 -38.98
C SER A 91 -5.20 -15.11 -39.49
N LEU A 92 -5.24 -14.57 -40.71
CA LEU A 92 -6.49 -14.19 -41.41
C LEU A 92 -7.41 -13.27 -40.59
N CYS A 93 -6.84 -12.24 -39.98
CA CYS A 93 -7.59 -11.32 -39.11
C CYS A 93 -8.52 -10.41 -39.93
N HIS A 94 -9.82 -10.43 -39.63
CA HIS A 94 -10.80 -9.53 -40.23
C HIS A 94 -12.05 -9.39 -39.35
N ASN A 95 -12.76 -8.26 -39.48
CA ASN A 95 -14.06 -8.03 -38.81
C ASN A 95 -14.03 -8.28 -37.28
N GLY A 96 -12.94 -7.90 -36.62
CA GLY A 96 -12.82 -8.00 -35.16
C GLY A 96 -12.33 -9.34 -34.61
N HIS A 97 -11.95 -10.30 -35.45
CA HIS A 97 -11.40 -11.59 -35.02
C HIS A 97 -10.27 -12.12 -35.92
N CYS A 98 -9.50 -13.08 -35.41
CA CYS A 98 -8.50 -13.85 -36.14
C CYS A 98 -8.80 -15.36 -36.11
N HIS A 99 -8.27 -16.09 -37.07
CA HIS A 99 -8.21 -17.55 -37.02
C HIS A 99 -7.05 -17.99 -36.14
N SER A 100 -7.32 -18.83 -35.14
CA SER A 100 -6.28 -19.50 -34.38
C SER A 100 -5.77 -20.75 -35.12
N ASP A 101 -4.54 -21.16 -34.83
CA ASP A 101 -3.97 -22.42 -35.33
C ASP A 101 -4.73 -23.67 -34.82
N SER A 102 -5.52 -23.52 -33.74
CA SER A 102 -6.44 -24.55 -33.25
C SER A 102 -7.75 -24.64 -34.04
N GLY A 103 -7.94 -23.78 -35.04
CA GLY A 103 -9.09 -23.77 -35.95
C GLY A 103 -10.30 -22.99 -35.44
N GLY A 104 -10.14 -22.21 -34.36
CA GLY A 104 -11.17 -21.34 -33.80
C GLY A 104 -11.09 -19.91 -34.34
N LEU A 105 -12.15 -19.13 -34.10
CA LEU A 105 -12.12 -17.67 -34.24
C LEU A 105 -11.90 -17.07 -32.85
N VAL A 106 -10.98 -16.13 -32.74
CA VAL A 106 -10.64 -15.43 -31.48
C VAL A 106 -10.75 -13.94 -31.72
N ASP A 107 -11.47 -13.25 -30.84
CA ASP A 107 -11.73 -11.82 -30.95
C ASP A 107 -10.46 -10.99 -30.66
N TYR A 108 -10.37 -9.79 -31.21
CA TYR A 108 -9.18 -8.94 -31.04
C TYR A 108 -8.95 -8.59 -29.57
N GLU A 109 -10.02 -8.35 -28.81
CA GLU A 109 -9.96 -8.06 -27.38
C GLU A 109 -9.37 -9.22 -26.59
N ASP A 110 -9.65 -10.46 -26.99
CA ASP A 110 -9.09 -11.66 -26.36
C ASP A 110 -7.62 -11.84 -26.73
N ILE A 111 -7.23 -11.55 -27.99
CA ILE A 111 -5.82 -11.56 -28.42
C ILE A 111 -5.04 -10.45 -27.73
N GLU A 112 -5.63 -9.27 -27.55
CA GLU A 112 -5.05 -8.18 -26.77
C GLU A 112 -4.90 -8.56 -25.30
N ALA A 113 -5.89 -9.23 -24.71
CA ALA A 113 -5.81 -9.76 -23.36
C ALA A 113 -4.74 -10.86 -23.21
N GLU A 114 -4.54 -11.70 -24.23
CA GLU A 114 -3.48 -12.72 -24.28
C GLU A 114 -2.09 -12.12 -24.50
N LEU A 115 -1.97 -11.08 -25.35
CA LEU A 115 -0.74 -10.31 -25.55
C LEU A 115 -0.38 -9.50 -24.30
N GLY A 116 -1.39 -8.99 -23.59
CA GLY A 116 -1.27 -8.45 -22.23
C GLY A 116 -1.12 -9.54 -21.16
N GLY A 117 -1.19 -10.82 -21.56
CA GLY A 117 -1.35 -12.02 -20.73
C GLY A 117 -0.08 -12.83 -20.50
N GLY A 118 1.10 -12.20 -20.53
CA GLY A 118 2.22 -12.68 -19.74
C GLY A 118 1.97 -12.26 -18.30
N GLY A 119 1.41 -13.16 -17.48
CA GLY A 119 0.89 -12.86 -16.14
C GLY A 119 1.70 -11.77 -15.44
N SER A 120 1.03 -10.68 -15.07
CA SER A 120 1.62 -9.57 -14.33
C SER A 120 2.29 -10.12 -13.07
N SER A 121 3.55 -10.51 -13.18
CA SER A 121 4.39 -10.83 -12.04
C SER A 121 4.73 -9.48 -11.46
N SER A 122 3.83 -8.96 -10.64
CA SER A 122 4.11 -7.81 -9.80
C SER A 122 5.32 -8.17 -8.97
N THR A 123 6.40 -7.42 -9.13
CA THR A 123 7.66 -7.67 -8.46
C THR A 123 7.87 -6.55 -7.46
N LEU A 124 8.32 -6.89 -6.25
CA LEU A 124 8.80 -5.91 -5.29
C LEU A 124 9.98 -5.17 -5.92
N VAL A 125 9.86 -3.85 -6.03
CA VAL A 125 10.89 -2.97 -6.60
C VAL A 125 11.79 -2.45 -5.49
N ALA A 126 11.20 -1.99 -4.40
CA ALA A 126 11.91 -1.55 -3.19
C ALA A 126 10.96 -1.63 -1.99
N ALA A 127 11.49 -1.89 -0.80
CA ALA A 127 10.75 -1.75 0.45
C ALA A 127 11.19 -0.46 1.14
N LEU A 128 10.25 0.34 1.65
CA LEU A 128 10.53 1.56 2.39
C LEU A 128 10.33 1.30 3.88
N HIS A 129 11.41 1.31 4.66
CA HIS A 129 11.32 1.08 6.11
C HIS A 129 10.83 2.33 6.82
N VAL A 130 9.77 2.20 7.63
CA VAL A 130 9.20 3.32 8.39
C VAL A 130 9.55 3.14 9.86
N ASP A 131 10.46 3.98 10.36
CA ASP A 131 10.85 3.95 11.77
C ASP A 131 9.76 4.52 12.68
N GLY A 132 9.20 3.66 13.53
CA GLY A 132 8.30 4.06 14.62
C GLY A 132 6.85 4.34 14.19
N GLU A 133 6.12 5.05 15.05
CA GLU A 133 4.71 5.36 14.81
C GLU A 133 4.52 6.75 14.18
N LEU A 134 3.68 6.82 13.14
CA LEU A 134 3.25 8.07 12.51
C LEU A 134 2.14 8.73 13.34
N ASN A 135 2.37 9.95 13.81
CA ASN A 135 1.39 10.70 14.59
C ASN A 135 0.36 11.40 13.67
N LEU A 136 -0.90 10.99 13.77
CA LEU A 136 -1.98 11.50 12.92
C LEU A 136 -2.42 12.93 13.28
N LEU A 137 -2.22 13.37 14.53
CA LEU A 137 -2.65 14.70 15.00
C LEU A 137 -1.57 15.77 14.85
N THR A 138 -0.31 15.36 14.71
CA THR A 138 0.85 16.23 14.47
C THR A 138 1.64 15.67 13.28
N PRO A 139 1.05 15.70 12.07
CA PRO A 139 1.64 15.05 10.91
C PRO A 139 2.98 15.68 10.54
N ALA A 140 3.96 14.82 10.30
CA ALA A 140 5.29 15.19 9.82
C ALA A 140 5.65 14.29 8.65
N ALA A 141 6.30 14.88 7.64
CA ALA A 141 6.89 14.12 6.54
C ALA A 141 8.19 13.49 7.02
N THR A 142 8.18 12.17 7.17
CA THR A 142 9.33 11.39 7.62
C THR A 142 10.07 10.86 6.39
N PRO A 143 11.34 11.21 6.18
CA PRO A 143 12.15 10.55 5.16
C PRO A 143 12.36 9.09 5.54
N VAL A 144 12.30 8.20 4.55
CA VAL A 144 12.42 6.75 4.76
C VAL A 144 13.54 6.19 3.90
N GLU A 145 14.22 5.17 4.40
CA GLU A 145 15.27 4.47 3.66
C GLU A 145 14.64 3.38 2.80
N CYS A 146 15.24 3.14 1.63
CA CYS A 146 14.84 2.04 0.76
C CYS A 146 15.74 0.82 1.00
N GLU A 147 15.14 -0.35 0.97
CA GLU A 147 15.84 -1.63 0.96
C GLU A 147 15.66 -2.33 -0.40
N PRO A 148 16.75 -2.84 -1.02
CA PRO A 148 18.14 -2.75 -0.56
C PRO A 148 18.80 -1.38 -0.75
N ASP A 149 18.30 -0.56 -1.69
CA ASP A 149 18.71 0.83 -1.91
C ASP A 149 17.59 1.60 -2.64
N CYS A 150 17.76 2.92 -2.78
CA CYS A 150 16.79 3.78 -3.47
C CYS A 150 17.06 3.91 -4.98
N GLU A 151 17.97 3.11 -5.55
CA GLU A 151 18.24 3.08 -6.99
C GLU A 151 17.27 2.14 -7.70
N LEU A 152 16.30 2.71 -8.42
CA LEU A 152 15.31 1.93 -9.12
C LEU A 152 15.89 1.30 -10.40
N PRO A 153 15.63 0.01 -10.66
CA PRO A 153 15.89 -0.58 -11.96
C PRO A 153 14.98 0.05 -13.02
N ARG A 154 15.21 -0.27 -14.29
CA ARG A 154 14.30 0.14 -15.37
C ARG A 154 12.96 -0.57 -15.21
N THR A 155 11.95 0.14 -14.72
CA THR A 155 10.61 -0.39 -14.41
C THR A 155 9.61 0.75 -14.25
N THR A 156 8.33 0.41 -14.10
CA THR A 156 7.31 1.35 -13.63
C THR A 156 6.81 0.86 -12.28
N VAL A 157 6.96 1.68 -11.25
CA VAL A 157 6.30 1.44 -9.96
C VAL A 157 4.86 1.91 -10.10
N SER A 158 3.92 0.99 -9.91
CA SER A 158 2.48 1.21 -10.12
C SER A 158 1.67 1.22 -8.82
N ARG A 159 2.26 0.73 -7.72
CA ARG A 159 1.54 0.50 -6.47
C ARG A 159 2.45 0.62 -5.26
N GLY A 160 1.92 1.19 -4.18
CA GLY A 160 2.48 1.13 -2.84
C GLY A 160 1.60 0.29 -1.93
N VAL A 161 2.16 -0.73 -1.27
CA VAL A 161 1.47 -1.57 -0.28
C VAL A 161 2.02 -1.21 1.10
N TRP A 162 1.17 -0.70 1.97
CA TRP A 162 1.56 -0.26 3.31
C TRP A 162 1.16 -1.32 4.32
N GLU A 163 2.11 -1.73 5.14
CA GLU A 163 1.90 -2.74 6.18
C GLU A 163 1.68 -2.05 7.53
N VAL A 164 0.43 -2.04 8.00
CA VAL A 164 0.11 -1.42 9.29
C VAL A 164 0.25 -2.47 10.39
N THR A 165 1.12 -2.20 11.36
CA THR A 165 1.49 -3.14 12.45
C THR A 165 0.99 -2.68 13.81
N SER A 166 0.67 -1.40 13.99
CA SER A 166 -0.02 -0.91 15.20
C SER A 166 -1.05 0.17 14.90
N VAL A 167 -2.07 0.24 15.75
CA VAL A 167 -3.03 1.33 15.79
C VAL A 167 -3.23 1.75 17.25
N THR A 168 -2.95 3.03 17.53
CA THR A 168 -3.14 3.63 18.86
C THR A 168 -4.04 4.85 18.76
N LEU A 169 -5.20 4.80 19.42
CA LEU A 169 -6.18 5.88 19.46
C LEU A 169 -6.60 6.16 20.90
N THR A 170 -6.70 7.43 21.26
CA THR A 170 -7.42 7.87 22.47
C THR A 170 -8.29 9.06 22.15
N GLY A 171 -9.38 9.23 22.89
CA GLY A 171 -10.26 10.36 22.66
C GLY A 171 -11.46 10.36 23.56
N THR A 172 -12.46 11.12 23.16
CA THR A 172 -13.74 11.26 23.85
C THR A 172 -14.87 11.13 22.85
N VAL A 173 -15.91 10.42 23.25
CA VAL A 173 -17.16 10.27 22.49
C VAL A 173 -18.33 10.80 23.30
N ARG A 174 -19.31 11.41 22.64
CA ARG A 174 -20.58 11.82 23.25
C ARG A 174 -21.75 11.58 22.32
N ASP A 175 -22.92 11.33 22.87
CA ASP A 175 -24.18 11.26 22.13
C ASP A 175 -24.83 12.64 22.07
N SER A 176 -25.18 13.10 20.86
CA SER A 176 -25.74 14.43 20.61
C SER A 176 -27.27 14.51 20.73
N ARG A 177 -27.94 13.39 21.03
CA ARG A 177 -29.39 13.36 21.28
C ARG A 177 -29.77 14.20 22.51
N ALA A 178 -31.00 14.70 22.51
CA ALA A 178 -31.58 15.40 23.66
C ALA A 178 -31.63 14.53 24.93
N THR A 179 -31.81 13.21 24.77
CA THR A 179 -31.64 12.21 25.83
C THR A 179 -30.51 11.27 25.40
N PRO A 180 -29.26 11.53 25.84
CA PRO A 180 -28.08 10.74 25.46
C PRO A 180 -28.21 9.28 25.88
N ARG A 181 -27.90 8.34 24.97
CA ARG A 181 -27.72 6.92 25.32
C ARG A 181 -26.39 6.67 26.04
N LEU A 182 -25.41 7.53 25.75
CA LEU A 182 -24.06 7.49 26.28
C LEU A 182 -23.69 8.91 26.73
N GLN A 183 -23.19 9.05 27.96
CA GLN A 183 -22.63 10.31 28.44
C GLN A 183 -21.30 10.58 27.75
N GLU A 184 -20.79 11.81 27.85
CA GLU A 184 -19.43 12.10 27.38
C GLU A 184 -18.42 11.19 28.10
N THR A 185 -17.77 10.31 27.34
CA THR A 185 -16.98 9.21 27.88
C THR A 185 -15.67 9.09 27.11
N ALA A 186 -14.57 8.87 27.84
CA ALA A 186 -13.27 8.62 27.22
C ALA A 186 -13.24 7.24 26.55
N PHE A 187 -12.49 7.12 25.46
CA PHE A 187 -12.21 5.84 24.83
C PHE A 187 -10.72 5.68 24.56
N ARG A 188 -10.28 4.43 24.45
CA ARG A 188 -8.93 4.10 24.01
C ARG A 188 -8.95 2.84 23.14
N MET A 189 -7.93 2.73 22.30
CA MET A 189 -7.63 1.55 21.53
C MET A 189 -6.12 1.47 21.36
N THR A 190 -5.55 0.32 21.69
CA THR A 190 -4.18 -0.03 21.31
C THR A 190 -4.23 -1.44 20.77
N VAL A 191 -3.82 -1.59 19.52
CA VAL A 191 -3.69 -2.89 18.83
C VAL A 191 -2.31 -2.92 18.22
N VAL A 192 -1.58 -3.99 18.46
CA VAL A 192 -0.24 -4.24 17.92
C VAL A 192 -0.27 -5.63 17.32
N SER A 193 0.47 -5.86 16.24
CA SER A 193 0.68 -7.18 15.68
C SER A 193 1.08 -8.18 16.76
N GLU A 194 0.54 -9.40 16.67
CA GLU A 194 0.79 -10.47 17.63
C GLU A 194 2.18 -11.11 17.47
N ASP A 195 2.86 -10.85 16.34
CA ASP A 195 4.20 -11.35 16.00
C ASP A 195 5.17 -10.18 15.75
N GLY A 196 6.42 -10.29 16.21
CA GLY A 196 7.42 -9.21 16.06
C GLY A 196 8.47 -9.15 17.18
N ALA A 197 8.78 -10.27 17.84
CA ALA A 197 9.94 -10.35 18.71
C ALA A 197 11.21 -10.39 17.84
N GLU A 198 12.22 -9.58 18.21
CA GLU A 198 13.58 -9.51 17.66
C GLU A 198 13.88 -10.42 16.44
N GLY A 199 13.68 -9.89 15.23
CA GLY A 199 14.20 -10.47 13.98
C GLY A 199 13.22 -11.29 13.14
N GLU A 200 11.96 -11.43 13.55
CA GLU A 200 10.88 -11.95 12.69
C GLU A 200 10.01 -10.82 12.13
N GLU A 201 9.62 -10.94 10.86
CA GLU A 201 8.76 -9.99 10.16
C GLU A 201 7.36 -10.01 10.78
N ALA A 202 6.92 -8.88 11.32
CA ALA A 202 5.64 -8.78 12.03
C ALA A 202 4.47 -8.98 11.05
N THR A 203 3.55 -9.89 11.36
CA THR A 203 2.32 -10.05 10.56
C THR A 203 1.52 -8.74 10.60
N PRO A 204 1.23 -8.09 9.46
CA PRO A 204 0.49 -6.83 9.49
C PRO A 204 -0.93 -7.02 10.07
N LEU A 205 -1.41 -6.04 10.84
CA LEU A 205 -2.82 -5.99 11.28
C LEU A 205 -3.76 -5.91 10.07
N PHE A 206 -3.36 -5.14 9.08
CA PHE A 206 -3.98 -5.03 7.75
C PHE A 206 -3.00 -4.35 6.78
N THR A 207 -3.30 -4.43 5.49
CA THR A 207 -2.54 -3.76 4.44
C THR A 207 -3.38 -2.69 3.77
N LEU A 208 -2.75 -1.59 3.38
CA LEU A 208 -3.35 -0.54 2.55
C LEU A 208 -2.70 -0.55 1.18
N THR A 209 -3.49 -0.24 0.14
CA THR A 209 -2.99 -0.19 -1.24
C THR A 209 -3.27 1.19 -1.83
N GLY A 210 -2.20 1.87 -2.25
CA GLY A 210 -2.26 3.13 -2.99
C GLY A 210 -1.69 2.96 -4.41
N GLU A 211 -2.23 3.72 -5.36
CA GLU A 211 -1.63 3.85 -6.68
C GLU A 211 -0.38 4.73 -6.61
N VAL A 212 0.65 4.35 -7.36
CA VAL A 212 1.90 5.10 -7.51
C VAL A 212 2.20 5.16 -8.99
N ASP A 213 2.75 6.27 -9.50
CA ASP A 213 3.22 6.34 -10.88
C ASP A 213 4.64 6.89 -10.91
N VAL A 214 5.61 5.99 -10.81
CA VAL A 214 7.03 6.32 -10.98
C VAL A 214 7.59 5.55 -12.17
N PRO A 215 7.67 6.18 -13.34
CA PRO A 215 8.46 5.66 -14.45
C PRO A 215 9.95 5.78 -14.11
N SER A 216 10.65 4.65 -14.15
CA SER A 216 12.11 4.56 -14.07
C SER A 216 12.64 4.14 -15.44
N ASP A 217 12.97 5.12 -16.28
CA ASP A 217 13.41 4.93 -17.66
C ASP A 217 14.40 6.01 -18.09
N ARG A 218 14.82 5.99 -19.36
CA ARG A 218 15.79 6.97 -19.91
C ARG A 218 15.15 8.25 -20.42
N GLU A 219 13.83 8.28 -20.52
CA GLU A 219 13.07 9.41 -21.06
C GLU A 219 12.75 10.44 -19.95
N HIS A 220 12.92 10.03 -18.69
CA HIS A 220 12.67 10.84 -17.52
C HIS A 220 13.94 11.14 -16.71
N GLU A 221 13.87 12.21 -15.91
CA GLU A 221 14.97 12.59 -15.03
C GLU A 221 15.17 11.58 -13.90
N PRO A 222 16.43 11.31 -13.50
CA PRO A 222 16.74 10.22 -12.61
C PRO A 222 16.29 10.49 -11.17
N ARG A 223 16.28 11.73 -10.67
CA ARG A 223 15.92 12.00 -9.26
C ARG A 223 14.41 12.20 -9.11
N VAL A 224 13.80 11.38 -8.26
CA VAL A 224 12.36 11.35 -8.04
C VAL A 224 12.07 11.55 -6.57
N LYS A 225 11.37 12.62 -6.23
CA LYS A 225 10.79 12.83 -4.90
C LYS A 225 9.43 12.15 -4.86
N LEU A 226 9.28 11.19 -3.95
CA LEU A 226 8.06 10.42 -3.76
C LEU A 226 7.47 10.77 -2.39
N ALA A 227 6.34 11.47 -2.36
CA ALA A 227 5.63 11.76 -1.12
C ALA A 227 4.42 10.84 -1.00
N LEU A 228 4.46 9.95 -0.01
CA LEU A 228 3.43 8.98 0.30
C LEU A 228 2.61 9.49 1.48
N ALA A 229 1.29 9.61 1.31
CA ALA A 229 0.41 10.22 2.29
C ALA A 229 -0.79 9.32 2.59
N LEU A 230 -1.13 9.17 3.87
CA LEU A 230 -2.36 8.54 4.33
C LEU A 230 -3.24 9.56 5.06
N GLU A 231 -4.49 9.66 4.64
CA GLU A 231 -5.50 10.47 5.32
C GLU A 231 -6.50 9.60 6.07
N VAL A 232 -6.69 9.89 7.35
CA VAL A 232 -7.65 9.22 8.23
C VAL A 232 -8.80 10.18 8.54
N PRO A 233 -9.96 10.04 7.89
CA PRO A 233 -11.13 10.88 8.18
C PRO A 233 -11.89 10.41 9.43
N PRO A 234 -12.75 11.25 10.04
CA PRO A 234 -13.68 10.83 11.10
C PRO A 234 -14.66 9.72 10.69
N THR A 235 -14.87 9.50 9.38
CA THR A 235 -15.82 8.50 8.87
C THR A 235 -15.45 7.07 9.27
N VAL A 236 -14.18 6.80 9.62
CA VAL A 236 -13.76 5.48 10.11
C VAL A 236 -14.50 5.04 11.39
N PHE A 237 -15.11 5.98 12.11
CA PHE A 237 -15.91 5.70 13.30
C PHE A 237 -17.42 5.58 13.03
N ASP A 238 -17.88 5.79 11.79
CA ASP A 238 -19.32 5.90 11.48
C ASP A 238 -20.10 4.62 11.78
N GLY A 239 -19.47 3.46 11.62
CA GLY A 239 -20.07 2.14 11.87
C GLY A 239 -20.20 1.75 13.35
N LEU A 240 -19.66 2.53 14.29
CA LEU A 240 -19.61 2.14 15.70
C LEU A 240 -20.88 2.57 16.47
N ASP A 241 -21.53 1.61 17.15
CA ASP A 241 -22.56 1.91 18.15
C ASP A 241 -21.96 1.99 19.56
N TRP A 242 -21.46 3.18 19.91
CA TRP A 242 -20.72 3.44 21.15
C TRP A 242 -21.47 3.08 22.44
N ALA A 243 -22.80 3.18 22.47
CA ALA A 243 -23.61 2.81 23.65
C ALA A 243 -23.68 1.30 23.91
N THR A 244 -23.27 0.46 22.94
CA THR A 244 -23.20 -1.00 23.12
C THR A 244 -21.86 -1.48 23.65
N LEU A 245 -20.86 -0.60 23.68
CA LEU A 245 -19.53 -0.93 24.16
C LEU A 245 -19.54 -1.12 25.67
N THR A 246 -18.76 -2.10 26.12
CA THR A 246 -18.59 -2.37 27.55
C THR A 246 -17.46 -1.50 28.09
N PRO A 247 -17.73 -0.59 29.04
CA PRO A 247 -16.68 0.18 29.70
C PRO A 247 -15.82 -0.69 30.60
N GLY A 248 -14.53 -0.35 30.69
CA GLY A 248 -13.61 -0.93 31.66
C GLY A 248 -13.94 -0.51 33.10
N ALA A 249 -13.21 -1.06 34.07
CA ALA A 249 -13.36 -0.71 35.48
C ALA A 249 -13.01 0.76 35.78
N ASP A 250 -12.23 1.39 34.91
CA ASP A 250 -11.87 2.81 34.92
C ASP A 250 -12.94 3.71 34.26
N GLY A 251 -14.04 3.13 33.75
CA GLY A 251 -15.09 3.84 33.04
C GLY A 251 -14.74 4.22 31.60
N VAL A 252 -13.58 3.79 31.09
CA VAL A 252 -13.13 4.08 29.72
C VAL A 252 -13.65 3.00 28.78
N LEU A 253 -14.13 3.41 27.60
CA LEU A 253 -14.48 2.48 26.51
C LEU A 253 -13.19 1.99 25.84
N ASP A 254 -12.75 0.78 26.20
CA ASP A 254 -11.51 0.19 25.68
C ASP A 254 -11.79 -0.78 24.53
N LEU A 255 -11.54 -0.33 23.30
CA LEU A 255 -11.73 -1.13 22.08
C LEU A 255 -10.64 -2.20 21.95
N GLY A 256 -9.52 -2.11 22.68
CA GLY A 256 -8.47 -3.14 22.68
C GLY A 256 -8.88 -4.44 23.39
N THR A 257 -9.95 -4.41 24.20
CA THR A 257 -10.38 -5.58 24.98
C THR A 257 -11.20 -6.58 24.18
N VAL A 258 -11.22 -7.85 24.62
CA VAL A 258 -12.08 -8.89 24.04
C VAL A 258 -13.57 -8.56 24.14
N ALA A 259 -13.99 -7.81 25.16
CA ALA A 259 -15.39 -7.41 25.34
C ALA A 259 -15.91 -6.51 24.21
N ASN A 260 -15.01 -5.77 23.54
CA ASN A 260 -15.32 -4.84 22.46
C ASN A 260 -14.74 -5.29 21.11
N GLU A 261 -14.45 -6.59 20.94
CA GLU A 261 -13.81 -7.14 19.74
C GLU A 261 -14.56 -6.83 18.44
N ALA A 262 -15.89 -6.91 18.44
CA ALA A 262 -16.69 -6.62 17.25
C ALA A 262 -16.50 -5.16 16.78
N ALA A 263 -16.45 -4.21 17.71
CA ALA A 263 -16.22 -2.80 17.40
C ALA A 263 -14.77 -2.56 16.95
N ARG A 264 -13.79 -3.24 17.56
CA ARG A 264 -12.39 -3.22 17.10
C ARG A 264 -12.27 -3.70 15.66
N LYS A 265 -12.88 -4.84 15.32
CA LYS A 265 -12.85 -5.39 13.97
C LYS A 265 -13.46 -4.43 12.95
N ALA A 266 -14.64 -3.88 13.24
CA ALA A 266 -15.29 -2.91 12.37
C ALA A 266 -14.41 -1.67 12.13
N LEU A 267 -13.76 -1.14 13.16
CA LEU A 267 -12.85 0.00 13.03
C LEU A 267 -11.59 -0.34 12.21
N LEU A 268 -11.01 -1.52 12.41
CA LEU A 268 -9.85 -1.98 11.62
C LEU A 268 -10.23 -2.21 10.15
N GLU A 269 -11.44 -2.71 9.87
CA GLU A 269 -11.96 -2.86 8.50
C GLU A 269 -12.13 -1.50 7.80
N GLU A 270 -12.67 -0.49 8.48
CA GLU A 270 -12.79 0.88 7.95
C GLU A 270 -11.42 1.53 7.71
N LEU A 271 -10.44 1.29 8.60
CA LEU A 271 -9.06 1.74 8.40
C LEU A 271 -8.41 1.03 7.20
N ALA A 272 -8.59 -0.27 7.06
CA ALA A 272 -8.06 -1.07 5.95
C ALA A 272 -8.66 -0.68 4.58
N ALA A 273 -9.83 -0.04 4.57
CA ALA A 273 -10.47 0.45 3.35
C ALA A 273 -9.92 1.80 2.87
N LEU A 274 -9.06 2.46 3.65
CA LEU A 274 -8.44 3.73 3.26
C LEU A 274 -7.47 3.55 2.09
N LYS A 275 -7.33 4.60 1.29
CA LYS A 275 -6.43 4.63 0.14
C LYS A 275 -5.33 5.66 0.39
N PRO A 276 -4.07 5.23 0.55
CA PRO A 276 -2.94 6.14 0.51
C PRO A 276 -2.82 6.81 -0.86
N GLU A 277 -2.34 8.05 -0.84
CA GLU A 277 -2.04 8.84 -2.04
C GLU A 277 -0.52 8.95 -2.22
N ALA A 278 -0.10 9.10 -3.48
CA ALA A 278 1.29 9.33 -3.84
C ALA A 278 1.40 10.60 -4.68
N GLU A 279 2.32 11.50 -4.29
CA GLU A 279 2.74 12.63 -5.10
C GLU A 279 4.17 12.40 -5.60
N VAL A 280 4.36 12.53 -6.91
CA VAL A 280 5.64 12.31 -7.58
C VAL A 280 6.11 13.62 -8.18
N ARG A 281 7.32 14.06 -7.79
CA ARG A 281 7.97 15.25 -8.35
C ARG A 281 9.36 14.89 -8.85
N ARG A 282 9.72 15.38 -10.03
CA ARG A 282 11.07 15.25 -10.59
C ARG A 282 11.80 16.59 -10.49
N GLU A 283 13.07 16.54 -10.12
CA GLU A 283 13.89 17.76 -10.03
C GLU A 283 14.65 18.01 -11.33
N ASP A 284 14.38 19.18 -11.93
CA ASP A 284 15.25 19.77 -12.94
C ASP A 284 16.66 19.95 -12.34
N ARG A 285 17.66 19.45 -13.06
CA ARG A 285 19.08 19.46 -12.67
C ARG A 285 19.66 20.85 -12.31
#